data_AF-A0A640VYC3-F1
#
_entry.id   AF-A0A640VYC3-F1
#
_cell.length_a   1.000
_cell.length_b   1.000
_cell.length_c   1.000
_cell.angle_alpha   90.00
_cell.angle_beta   90.00
_cell.angle_gamma   90.00
#
_symmetry.space_group_name_H-M   'P 1'
#
loop_
_entity.id
_entity.type
_entity.pdbx_description
1 polymer ?
#
loop_
_entity_poly.entity_id
_entity_poly.type
_entity_poly.pdbx_seq_one_letter_code
_entity_poly.pdbx_strand_id
1 'polypeptide(L)'
;MHRILLLAIKAGKLKGIKRKGWLRIGIEKVESVACHSYRVAFLAMLIGDALNLNVEKMLKMALLHDLAEATTGDITPYDMKREKK
;
A
#
# COMPACT_ATOMS: atom_id res chain seq x y z
N MET A 1 8.21 -21.98 8.33
CA MET A 1 7.90 -21.02 9.42
C MET A 1 8.77 -19.76 9.37
N HIS A 2 10.11 -19.87 9.41
CA HIS A 2 11.02 -18.70 9.40
C HIS A 2 10.76 -17.68 8.27
N ARG A 3 10.54 -18.12 7.03
CA ARG A 3 10.25 -17.23 5.88
C ARG A 3 8.95 -16.43 6.03
N ILE A 4 7.91 -17.02 6.61
CA ILE A 4 6.62 -16.36 6.84
C ILE A 4 6.78 -15.25 7.88
N LEU A 5 7.53 -15.52 8.95
CA LEU A 5 7.85 -14.52 9.97
C LEU A 5 8.61 -13.33 9.36
N LEU A 6 9.62 -13.60 8.53
CA LEU A 6 10.37 -12.53 7.85
C LEU A 6 9.47 -11.69 6.95
N LEU A 7 8.55 -12.31 6.21
CA LEU A 7 7.60 -11.59 5.36
C LEU A 7 6.67 -10.70 6.21
N ALA A 8 6.14 -11.23 7.32
CA ALA A 8 5.28 -10.48 8.23
C ALA A 8 6.01 -9.27 8.84
N ILE A 9 7.27 -9.46 9.28
CA ILE A 9 8.13 -8.37 9.78
C ILE A 9 8.36 -7.31 8.69
N LYS A 10 8.61 -7.75 7.44
CA LYS A 10 8.82 -6.85 6.31
C LYS A 10 7.55 -6.04 6.00
N ALA A 11 6.38 -6.69 5.95
CA ALA A 11 5.09 -6.01 5.82
C ALA A 11 4.85 -5.00 6.95
N GLY A 12 5.28 -5.31 8.18
CA GLY A 12 5.20 -4.41 9.33
C GLY A 12 5.91 -3.06 9.13
N LYS A 13 6.96 -3.00 8.29
CA LYS A 13 7.68 -1.76 7.96
C LYS A 13 6.79 -0.71 7.31
N LEU A 14 5.72 -1.11 6.61
CA LEU A 14 4.76 -0.21 5.97
C LEU A 14 4.10 0.76 6.97
N LYS A 15 4.05 0.42 8.27
CA LYS A 15 3.53 1.32 9.32
C LYS A 15 4.40 2.57 9.51
N GLY A 16 5.70 2.48 9.22
CA GLY A 16 6.65 3.59 9.32
C GLY A 16 6.81 4.38 8.02
N ILE A 17 6.35 3.85 6.89
CA ILE A 17 6.49 4.51 5.58
C ILE A 17 5.32 5.46 5.39
N LYS A 18 5.62 6.75 5.26
CA LYS A 18 4.65 7.81 4.99
C LYS A 18 4.30 7.87 3.51
N ARG A 19 3.04 8.15 3.20
CA ARG A 19 2.60 8.40 1.82
C ARG A 19 3.21 9.71 1.31
N LYS A 20 4.23 9.61 0.46
CA LYS A 20 5.16 10.67 0.04
C LYS A 20 4.49 11.74 -0.83
N GLY A 21 3.43 11.38 -1.55
CA GLY A 21 2.62 12.33 -2.30
C GLY A 21 2.07 13.47 -1.44
N TRP A 22 1.60 13.16 -0.22
CA TRP A 22 1.08 14.17 0.72
C TRP A 22 2.18 15.07 1.28
N LEU A 23 3.34 14.49 1.63
CA LEU A 23 4.50 15.25 2.11
C LEU A 23 4.97 16.28 1.06
N ARG A 24 4.94 15.91 -0.22
CA ARG A 24 5.34 16.81 -1.32
C ARG A 24 4.48 18.06 -1.46
N ILE A 25 3.22 18.00 -1.04
CA ILE A 25 2.31 19.16 -1.08
C ILE A 25 2.24 19.89 0.27
N GLY A 26 3.15 19.60 1.20
CA GLY A 26 3.27 20.30 2.48
C GLY A 26 2.36 19.81 3.60
N ILE A 27 1.71 18.64 3.46
CA ILE A 27 0.97 18.03 4.57
C ILE A 27 1.96 17.24 5.42
N GLU A 28 2.10 17.58 6.70
CA GLU A 28 3.07 16.93 7.59
C GLU A 28 2.50 15.67 8.28
N LYS A 29 1.27 15.76 8.77
CA LYS A 29 0.61 14.65 9.48
C LYS A 29 -0.10 13.73 8.49
N VAL A 30 0.69 12.88 7.83
CA VAL A 30 0.20 12.02 6.75
C VAL A 30 0.01 10.57 7.20
N GLU A 31 -0.87 9.87 6.49
CA GLU A 31 -1.09 8.45 6.65
C GLU A 31 0.16 7.63 6.31
N SER A 32 0.25 6.43 6.89
CA SER A 32 1.24 5.43 6.46
C SER A 32 0.72 4.63 5.28
N VAL A 33 1.62 3.95 4.56
CA VAL A 33 1.24 2.98 3.51
C VAL A 33 0.35 1.88 4.11
N ALA A 34 0.65 1.40 5.33
CA ALA A 34 -0.21 0.42 6.00
C ALA A 34 -1.64 0.95 6.26
N CYS A 35 -1.79 2.23 6.66
CA CYS A 35 -3.09 2.87 6.83
C CYS A 35 -3.85 2.97 5.50
N HIS A 36 -3.13 3.33 4.43
CA HIS A 36 -3.68 3.38 3.07
C HIS A 36 -4.20 2.00 2.64
N SER A 37 -3.36 0.96 2.73
CA SER A 37 -3.72 -0.41 2.34
C SER A 37 -4.90 -0.97 3.16
N TYR A 38 -4.98 -0.64 4.46
CA TYR A 38 -6.15 -1.00 5.29
C TYR A 38 -7.45 -0.38 4.73
N ARG A 39 -7.43 0.92 4.42
CA ARG A 39 -8.62 1.60 3.87
C ARG A 39 -8.99 1.06 2.48
N VAL A 40 -8.01 0.73 1.65
CA VAL A 40 -8.24 0.09 0.34
C VAL A 40 -8.87 -1.31 0.52
N ALA A 41 -8.37 -2.14 1.45
CA ALA A 41 -8.96 -3.44 1.73
C ALA A 41 -10.39 -3.34 2.26
N PHE A 42 -10.66 -2.37 3.15
CA PHE A 42 -12.01 -2.09 3.64
C PHE A 42 -12.97 -1.69 2.51
N LEU A 43 -12.55 -0.79 1.61
CA LEU A 43 -13.34 -0.41 0.43
C LEU A 43 -13.53 -1.59 -0.52
N ALA A 44 -12.50 -2.41 -0.73
CA ALA A 44 -12.56 -3.60 -1.59
C ALA A 44 -13.58 -4.62 -1.09
N MET A 45 -13.72 -4.77 0.24
CA MET A 45 -14.75 -5.60 0.86
C MET A 45 -16.15 -5.08 0.54
N LEU A 46 -16.42 -3.81 0.85
CA LEU A 46 -17.74 -3.20 0.65
C LEU A 46 -18.16 -3.18 -0.82
N ILE A 47 -17.24 -2.81 -1.73
CA ILE A 47 -17.51 -2.77 -3.16
C ILE A 47 -17.66 -4.18 -3.72
N GLY A 48 -16.84 -5.12 -3.27
CA GLY A 48 -16.91 -6.50 -3.71
C GLY A 48 -18.26 -7.14 -3.37
N ASP A 49 -18.77 -6.91 -2.16
CA ASP A 49 -20.10 -7.35 -1.75
C ASP A 49 -21.21 -6.67 -2.58
N ALA A 50 -21.15 -5.34 -2.71
CA ALA A 50 -22.17 -4.56 -3.42
C ALA A 50 -22.29 -4.92 -4.91
N LEU A 51 -21.19 -5.33 -5.54
CA LEU A 51 -21.13 -5.67 -6.96
C LEU A 51 -21.10 -7.19 -7.23
N ASN A 52 -21.27 -8.02 -6.19
CA ASN A 52 -21.21 -9.48 -6.28
C ASN A 52 -19.92 -9.99 -6.97
N LEU A 53 -18.77 -9.43 -6.59
CA LEU A 53 -17.44 -9.78 -7.08
C LEU A 53 -16.73 -10.76 -6.12
N ASN A 54 -15.60 -11.31 -6.55
CA ASN A 54 -14.77 -12.15 -5.69
C ASN A 54 -14.03 -11.32 -4.62
N VAL A 55 -14.66 -11.14 -3.46
CA VAL A 55 -14.14 -10.38 -2.32
C VAL A 55 -12.81 -10.93 -1.81
N GLU A 56 -12.65 -12.25 -1.73
CA GLU A 56 -11.42 -12.88 -1.26
C GLU A 56 -10.22 -12.48 -2.13
N LYS A 57 -10.39 -12.53 -3.46
CA LYS A 57 -9.37 -12.12 -4.41
C LYS A 57 -9.06 -10.63 -4.28
N MET A 58 -10.09 -9.79 -4.14
CA MET A 58 -9.92 -8.34 -3.99
C MET A 58 -9.18 -7.98 -2.70
N LEU A 59 -9.51 -8.63 -1.57
CA LEU A 59 -8.81 -8.44 -0.30
C LEU A 59 -7.34 -8.85 -0.39
N LYS A 60 -7.05 -10.01 -1.00
CA LYS A 60 -5.66 -10.45 -1.23
C LYS A 60 -4.89 -9.46 -2.09
N MET A 61 -5.49 -8.94 -3.17
CA MET A 61 -4.87 -7.91 -4.01
C MET A 61 -4.62 -6.62 -3.23
N ALA A 62 -5.63 -6.10 -2.53
CA ALA A 62 -5.53 -4.87 -1.75
C ALA A 62 -4.44 -4.94 -0.67
N LEU A 63 -4.31 -6.07 0.02
CA LEU A 63 -3.28 -6.25 1.04
C LEU A 63 -1.85 -6.40 0.47
N LEU A 64 -1.73 -6.84 -0.79
CA LEU A 64 -0.43 -7.11 -1.42
C LEU A 64 0.05 -5.99 -2.36
N HIS A 65 -0.83 -5.12 -2.86
CA HIS A 65 -0.50 -4.21 -3.96
C HIS A 65 0.69 -3.27 -3.66
N ASP A 66 0.78 -2.73 -2.44
CA ASP A 66 1.87 -1.85 -2.00
C ASP A 66 2.94 -2.59 -1.16
N LEU A 67 2.91 -3.92 -1.07
CA LEU A 67 3.85 -4.67 -0.22
C LEU A 67 5.31 -4.46 -0.64
N ALA A 68 5.56 -4.20 -1.93
CA ALA A 68 6.89 -3.88 -2.44
C ALA A 68 7.49 -2.61 -1.81
N GLU A 69 6.64 -1.65 -1.40
CA GLU A 69 7.06 -0.39 -0.78
C GLU A 69 7.78 -0.61 0.56
N ALA A 70 7.58 -1.75 1.21
CA ALA A 70 8.35 -2.14 2.39
C ALA A 70 9.87 -2.26 2.12
N THR A 71 10.27 -2.30 0.85
CA THR A 71 11.67 -2.28 0.39
C THR A 71 12.01 -0.98 -0.33
N THR A 72 11.14 -0.53 -1.23
CA THR A 72 11.43 0.58 -2.14
C THR A 72 11.12 1.96 -1.54
N GLY A 73 10.29 2.01 -0.50
CA GLY A 73 9.56 3.21 -0.11
C GLY A 73 8.41 3.54 -1.07
N ASP A 74 7.59 4.52 -0.70
CA ASP A 74 6.53 5.08 -1.55
C ASP A 74 7.14 6.01 -2.60
N ILE A 75 7.29 5.50 -3.83
CA ILE A 75 7.91 6.21 -4.95
C ILE A 75 6.83 7.02 -5.67
N THR A 76 7.07 8.33 -5.81
CA THR A 76 6.16 9.23 -6.52
C THR A 76 6.57 9.40 -7.99
N PRO A 77 5.66 9.89 -8.87
CA PRO A 77 6.00 10.20 -10.26
C PRO A 77 7.17 11.20 -10.43
N TYR A 78 7.51 11.95 -9.38
CA TYR A 78 8.61 12.91 -9.39
C TYR A 78 9.96 12.29 -8.99
N ASP A 79 9.96 11.08 -8.42
CA ASP A 79 11.18 10.35 -8.07
C ASP A 79 11.74 9.57 -9.27
N MET A 80 10.88 9.28 -10.24
CA MET A 80 11.27 8.62 -11.48
C MET A 80 11.78 9.68 -12.47
N LYS A 81 12.97 9.47 -13.04
CA LYS A 81 13.39 10.22 -14.22
C LYS A 81 12.45 9.83 -15.35
N ARG A 82 11.72 10.80 -15.92
CA ARG A 82 10.96 10.55 -17.15
C ARG A 82 11.95 10.09 -18.23
N GLU A 83 11.84 8.84 -18.67
CA GLU A 83 12.42 8.46 -19.94
C GLU A 83 11.75 9.34 -21.01
N LYS A 84 12.55 10.13 -21.73
CA LYS A 84 12.08 10.80 -22.93
C LYS A 84 11.77 9.68 -23.93
N LYS A 85 10.48 9.38 -24.11
CA LYS A 85 10.01 8.65 -25.29
C LYS A 85 10.16 9.52 -26.52
#